data_AF-A0A1C3Y0V3-F1
#
_entry.id   AF-A0A1C3Y0V3-F1
#
_cell.length_a   1.000
_cell.length_b   1.000
_cell.length_c   1.000
_cell.angle_alpha   90.00
_cell.angle_beta   90.00
_cell.angle_gamma   90.00
#
_symmetry.space_group_name_H-M   'P 1'
#
loop_
_entity.id
_entity.type
_entity.pdbx_description
1 polymer ?
#
loop_
_entity_poly.entity_id
_entity_poly.type
_entity_poly.pdbx_seq_one_letter_code
_entity_poly.pdbx_strand_id
1 'polypeptide(L)'
;MALICEGQLQGLMMLAMAGHTCRIAEQARKDLVYVDYLESAPWNLKSIVAQPRFGGVGTMMIRAAIQVSREQDLQGRIGLHSLPAAERFYKDVCVMTDLGHDGTYQGLKYFEMTAAQADTFSISTGT
;
A
#
# COMPACT_ATOMS: atom_id res chain seq x y z
N MET A 1 2.89 -8.55 8.52
CA MET A 1 3.63 -7.47 9.22
C MET A 1 2.67 -6.74 10.16
N ALA A 2 3.12 -6.41 11.37
CA ALA A 2 2.33 -5.68 12.37
C ALA A 2 3.07 -4.42 12.82
N LEU A 3 2.38 -3.29 12.85
CA LEU A 3 2.89 -2.06 13.44
C LEU A 3 2.43 -2.01 14.90
N ILE A 4 3.37 -2.08 15.84
CA ILE A 4 3.11 -2.02 17.27
C ILE A 4 3.66 -0.69 17.80
N CYS A 5 2.84 0.05 18.53
CA CYS A 5 3.25 1.26 19.24
C CYS A 5 2.53 1.29 20.59
N GLU A 6 3.24 1.71 21.65
CA GLU A 6 2.73 1.76 23.02
C GLU A 6 2.10 0.42 23.47
N GLY A 7 2.74 -0.69 23.09
CA GLY A 7 2.29 -2.04 23.45
C GLY A 7 1.00 -2.50 22.76
N GLN A 8 0.50 -1.76 21.76
CA GLN A 8 -0.75 -2.07 21.06
C GLN A 8 -0.57 -2.12 19.54
N LEU A 9 -1.39 -2.96 18.88
CA LEU A 9 -1.45 -3.08 17.42
C LEU A 9 -2.06 -1.83 16.81
N GLN A 10 -1.28 -1.11 16.01
CA GLN A 10 -1.72 0.10 15.33
C GLN A 10 -2.12 -0.17 13.88
N GLY A 11 -1.52 -1.16 13.25
CA GLY A 11 -1.85 -1.56 11.88
C GLY A 11 -1.36 -2.97 11.56
N LEU A 12 -2.00 -3.60 10.60
CA LEU A 12 -1.69 -4.95 10.13
C LEU A 12 -1.63 -4.96 8.62
N MET A 13 -0.64 -5.64 8.05
CA MET A 13 -0.47 -5.79 6.61
C MET A 13 -0.02 -7.20 6.25
N MET A 14 -0.56 -7.74 5.17
CA MET A 14 -0.17 -9.02 4.59
C MET A 14 0.42 -8.77 3.20
N LEU A 15 1.56 -9.40 2.93
CA LEU A 15 2.30 -9.25 1.68
C LEU A 15 2.45 -10.61 1.02
N ALA A 16 2.24 -10.66 -0.29
CA ALA A 16 2.66 -11.77 -1.14
C ALA A 16 3.93 -11.33 -1.90
N MET A 17 5.03 -12.06 -1.69
CA MET A 17 6.34 -11.72 -2.24
C MET A 17 6.63 -12.36 -3.61
N ALA A 18 5.74 -13.24 -4.08
CA ALA A 18 5.88 -13.94 -5.35
C ALA A 18 4.50 -14.17 -5.98
N GLY A 19 4.49 -14.48 -7.28
CA GLY A 19 3.25 -14.79 -8.02
C GLY A 19 2.51 -13.58 -8.59
N HIS A 20 3.09 -12.38 -8.46
CA HIS A 20 2.52 -11.14 -9.00
C HIS A 20 3.56 -10.37 -9.81
N THR A 21 3.13 -9.87 -10.96
CA THR A 21 3.98 -9.09 -11.86
C THR A 21 3.32 -7.77 -12.21
N CYS A 22 4.15 -6.75 -12.43
CA CYS A 22 3.74 -5.44 -12.89
C CYS A 22 2.91 -5.47 -14.18
N ARG A 23 1.91 -4.58 -14.23
CA ARG A 23 1.02 -4.37 -15.38
C ARG A 23 1.25 -3.01 -16.05
N ILE A 24 1.91 -2.06 -15.38
CA ILE A 24 2.33 -0.79 -15.98
C ILE A 24 3.34 -1.05 -17.11
N ALA A 25 3.13 -0.46 -18.28
CA ALA A 25 3.86 -0.78 -19.51
C ALA A 25 5.39 -0.68 -19.36
N GLU A 26 5.89 0.36 -18.69
CA GLU A 26 7.32 0.64 -18.50
C GLU A 26 8.03 -0.40 -17.61
N GLN A 27 7.26 -1.17 -16.83
CA GLN A 27 7.77 -2.20 -15.93
C GLN A 27 7.07 -3.55 -16.10
N ALA A 28 6.33 -3.74 -17.21
CA ALA A 28 5.49 -4.90 -17.43
C ALA A 28 6.24 -6.21 -17.26
N ARG A 29 5.59 -7.17 -16.60
CA ARG A 29 6.11 -8.53 -16.30
C ARG A 29 7.31 -8.57 -15.35
N LYS A 30 7.79 -7.45 -14.82
CA LYS A 30 8.74 -7.47 -13.69
C LYS A 30 8.00 -7.88 -12.43
N ASP A 31 8.68 -8.57 -11.53
CA ASP A 31 8.11 -8.94 -10.24
C ASP A 31 7.88 -7.71 -9.35
N LEU A 32 6.85 -7.79 -8.51
CA LEU A 32 6.49 -6.82 -7.48
C LEU A 32 6.08 -7.51 -6.18
N VAL A 33 6.10 -6.77 -5.08
CA VAL A 33 5.45 -7.22 -3.83
C VAL A 33 3.98 -6.84 -3.87
N TYR A 34 3.09 -7.81 -3.68
CA TYR A 34 1.66 -7.56 -3.66
C TYR A 34 1.16 -7.34 -2.22
N VAL A 35 0.43 -6.25 -1.98
CA VAL A 35 -0.20 -5.95 -0.68
C VAL A 35 -1.60 -6.54 -0.69
N ASP A 36 -1.76 -7.70 -0.07
CA ASP A 36 -3.02 -8.45 -0.10
C ASP A 36 -4.02 -7.93 0.94
N TYR A 37 -3.51 -7.38 2.04
CA TYR A 37 -4.32 -6.81 3.09
C TYR A 37 -3.57 -5.68 3.78
N LEU A 38 -4.24 -4.58 4.08
CA LEU A 38 -3.72 -3.48 4.88
C LEU A 38 -4.86 -2.87 5.68
N GLU A 39 -4.70 -2.83 7.00
CA GLU A 39 -5.65 -2.20 7.90
C GLU A 39 -4.96 -1.34 8.95
N SER A 40 -5.64 -0.27 9.35
CA SER A 40 -5.29 0.54 10.51
C SER A 40 -6.25 0.21 11.66
N ALA A 41 -5.73 0.16 12.88
CA ALA A 41 -6.55 -0.13 14.05
C ALA A 41 -7.69 0.90 14.21
N PRO A 42 -8.88 0.49 14.70
CA PRO A 42 -10.06 1.36 14.73
C PRO A 42 -9.87 2.69 15.46
N TRP A 43 -9.07 2.73 16.52
CA TRP A 43 -8.77 3.95 17.29
C TRP A 43 -7.84 4.95 16.58
N ASN A 44 -7.37 4.61 15.37
CA ASN A 44 -6.62 5.52 14.50
C ASN A 44 -7.49 6.05 13.34
N LEU A 45 -8.77 5.67 13.27
CA LEU A 45 -9.66 6.04 12.16
C LEU A 45 -10.67 7.11 12.58
N LYS A 46 -10.64 8.27 11.88
CA LYS A 46 -11.58 9.39 12.09
C LYS A 46 -13.05 9.00 11.84
N SER A 47 -13.29 7.97 11.04
CA SER A 47 -14.64 7.45 10.76
C SER A 47 -15.22 6.65 11.92
N ILE A 48 -14.39 6.21 12.87
CA ILE A 48 -14.80 5.35 14.00
C ILE A 48 -14.71 6.11 15.32
N VAL A 49 -13.66 6.92 15.51
CA VAL A 49 -13.43 7.67 16.76
C VAL A 49 -13.33 9.17 16.49
N ALA A 50 -13.84 9.99 17.41
CA ALA A 50 -13.81 11.44 17.31
C ALA A 50 -12.39 12.03 17.40
N GLN A 51 -11.50 11.38 18.16
CA GLN A 51 -10.11 11.79 18.35
C GLN A 51 -9.19 10.60 18.08
N PRO A 52 -8.69 10.43 16.85
CA PRO A 52 -7.75 9.38 16.52
C PRO A 52 -6.43 9.55 17.28
N ARG A 53 -5.84 8.44 17.71
CA ARG A 53 -4.58 8.46 18.47
C ARG A 53 -3.36 8.69 17.58
N PHE A 54 -3.27 7.96 16.46
CA PHE A 54 -2.16 8.07 15.53
C PHE A 54 -2.64 8.38 14.11
N GLY A 55 -1.92 9.27 13.43
CA GLY A 55 -2.03 9.48 11.98
C GLY A 55 -0.96 8.69 11.21
N GLY A 56 -1.17 8.50 9.91
CA GLY A 56 -0.13 7.97 9.01
C GLY A 56 0.18 6.47 9.14
N VAL A 57 -0.62 5.69 9.89
CA VAL A 57 -0.44 4.23 10.02
C VAL A 57 -0.38 3.55 8.66
N GLY A 58 -1.37 3.78 7.79
CA GLY A 58 -1.39 3.21 6.45
C GLY A 58 -0.19 3.63 5.61
N THR A 59 0.17 4.91 5.65
CA THR A 59 1.36 5.47 4.96
C THR A 59 2.63 4.75 5.41
N MET A 60 2.81 4.54 6.71
CA MET A 60 3.98 3.82 7.25
C MET A 60 4.01 2.37 6.78
N MET A 61 2.86 1.70 6.72
CA MET A 61 2.78 0.33 6.22
C MET A 61 3.09 0.23 4.72
N ILE A 62 2.63 1.18 3.91
CA ILE A 62 3.03 1.24 2.49
C ILE A 62 4.54 1.47 2.33
N ARG A 63 5.15 2.34 3.15
CA ARG A 63 6.61 2.48 3.17
C ARG A 63 7.32 1.20 3.56
N ALA A 64 6.78 0.45 4.51
CA ALA A 64 7.32 -0.86 4.87
C ALA A 64 7.20 -1.86 3.72
N ALA A 65 6.09 -1.87 2.96
CA ALA A 65 5.94 -2.72 1.78
C ALA A 65 6.95 -2.39 0.68
N ILE A 66 7.18 -1.09 0.44
CA ILE A 66 8.22 -0.61 -0.48
C ILE A 66 9.60 -1.09 -0.01
N GLN A 67 9.90 -0.98 1.28
CA GLN A 67 11.17 -1.43 1.83
C GLN A 67 11.37 -2.94 1.67
N VAL A 68 10.35 -3.75 1.95
CA VAL A 68 10.37 -5.20 1.68
C VAL A 68 10.61 -5.47 0.20
N SER A 69 9.95 -4.74 -0.70
CA SER A 69 10.18 -4.86 -2.15
C SER A 69 11.62 -4.56 -2.53
N ARG A 70 12.26 -3.54 -1.94
CA ARG A 70 13.69 -3.25 -2.15
C ARG A 70 14.59 -4.37 -1.64
N GLU A 71 14.28 -4.96 -0.49
CA GLU A 71 15.04 -6.08 0.09
C GLU A 71 14.94 -7.37 -0.76
N GLN A 72 13.92 -7.47 -1.61
CA GLN A 72 13.77 -8.54 -2.61
C GLN A 72 14.34 -8.14 -4.00
N ASP A 73 15.13 -7.07 -4.08
CA ASP A 73 15.66 -6.51 -5.33
C ASP A 73 14.59 -6.07 -6.35
N LEU A 74 13.36 -5.82 -5.89
CA LEU A 74 12.22 -5.43 -6.71
C LEU A 74 12.06 -3.91 -6.85
N GLN A 75 13.08 -3.13 -6.46
CA GLN A 75 13.18 -1.67 -6.65
C GLN A 75 12.00 -0.89 -6.03
N GLY A 76 11.36 -1.42 -4.99
CA GLY A 76 10.23 -0.76 -4.33
C GLY A 76 8.88 -0.92 -5.03
N ARG A 77 8.80 -1.70 -6.12
CA ARG A 77 7.55 -1.96 -6.84
C ARG A 77 6.56 -2.70 -5.94
N ILE A 78 5.35 -2.17 -5.85
CA ILE A 78 4.23 -2.78 -5.15
C ILE A 78 2.94 -2.70 -5.96
N GLY A 79 2.02 -3.62 -5.74
CA GLY A 79 0.69 -3.62 -6.34
C GLY A 79 -0.37 -4.10 -5.36
N LEU A 80 -1.63 -3.67 -5.56
CA LEU A 80 -2.76 -4.08 -4.72
C LEU A 80 -4.09 -3.88 -5.44
N HIS A 81 -5.12 -4.60 -4.98
CA HIS A 81 -6.50 -4.29 -5.31
C HIS A 81 -7.16 -3.54 -4.14
N SER A 82 -7.73 -2.37 -4.42
CA SER A 82 -8.33 -1.52 -3.41
C SER A 82 -9.81 -1.81 -3.23
N LEU A 83 -10.27 -1.80 -1.98
CA LEU A 83 -11.69 -1.60 -1.68
C LEU A 83 -12.11 -0.17 -2.07
N PRO A 84 -13.37 0.06 -2.48
CA PRO A 84 -13.84 1.38 -2.92
C PRO A 84 -13.60 2.51 -1.91
N ALA A 85 -13.75 2.21 -0.61
CA ALA A 85 -13.57 3.19 0.46
C ALA A 85 -12.11 3.68 0.62
N ALA A 86 -11.13 2.92 0.12
CA ALA A 86 -9.70 3.21 0.25
C ALA A 86 -9.05 3.72 -1.05
N GLU A 87 -9.78 3.79 -2.17
CA GLU A 87 -9.19 4.18 -3.47
C GLU A 87 -8.54 5.55 -3.41
N ARG A 88 -9.18 6.50 -2.73
CA ARG A 88 -8.65 7.86 -2.56
C ARG A 88 -7.31 7.86 -1.82
N PHE A 89 -7.15 6.98 -0.83
CA PHE A 89 -5.88 6.87 -0.11
C PHE A 89 -4.76 6.42 -1.06
N TYR A 90 -4.96 5.35 -1.84
CA TYR A 90 -3.93 4.87 -2.75
C TYR A 90 -3.64 5.82 -3.91
N LYS A 91 -4.69 6.45 -4.45
CA LYS A 91 -4.56 7.40 -5.57
C LYS A 91 -3.96 8.74 -5.14
N ASP A 92 -4.51 9.38 -4.11
CA ASP A 92 -4.18 10.77 -3.77
C ASP A 92 -3.06 10.87 -2.74
N VAL A 93 -3.01 9.93 -1.77
CA VAL A 93 -2.01 9.96 -0.68
C VAL A 93 -0.78 9.15 -1.06
N CYS A 94 -0.95 7.92 -1.54
CA CYS A 94 0.17 7.08 -1.98
C CYS A 94 0.65 7.37 -3.40
N VAL A 95 -0.13 8.13 -4.18
CA VAL A 95 0.22 8.52 -5.56
C VAL A 95 0.50 7.30 -6.45
N MET A 96 -0.24 6.21 -6.21
CA MET A 96 -0.17 5.00 -7.03
C MET A 96 -0.93 5.19 -8.34
N THR A 97 -0.49 4.49 -9.37
CA THR A 97 -1.15 4.48 -10.68
C THR A 97 -2.41 3.62 -10.60
N ASP A 98 -3.55 4.23 -10.93
CA ASP A 98 -4.85 3.56 -11.10
C ASP A 98 -4.90 2.87 -12.47
N LEU A 99 -5.01 1.54 -12.47
CA LEU A 99 -5.09 0.72 -13.69
C LEU A 99 -6.53 0.24 -13.97
N GLY A 100 -7.51 0.81 -13.28
CA GLY A 100 -8.92 0.49 -13.45
C GLY A 100 -9.34 -0.81 -12.76
N HIS A 101 -10.60 -1.18 -13.00
CA HIS A 101 -11.20 -2.38 -12.43
C HIS A 101 -10.66 -3.65 -13.08
N ASP A 102 -10.27 -4.61 -12.26
CA ASP A 102 -9.85 -5.94 -12.68
C ASP A 102 -11.02 -6.92 -12.56
N GLY A 103 -11.62 -7.28 -13.69
CA GLY A 103 -12.71 -8.27 -13.74
C GLY A 103 -12.29 -9.66 -13.26
N THR A 104 -10.99 -9.96 -13.18
CA THR A 104 -10.47 -11.23 -12.67
C THR A 104 -10.25 -11.22 -11.16
N TYR A 105 -10.36 -10.05 -10.50
CA TYR A 105 -10.15 -9.88 -9.07
C TYR A 105 -11.33 -9.16 -8.41
N GLN A 106 -12.49 -9.85 -8.37
CA GLN A 106 -13.73 -9.36 -7.76
C GLN A 106 -14.24 -8.01 -8.32
N GLY A 107 -13.74 -7.58 -9.48
CA GLY A 107 -14.04 -6.26 -10.03
C GLY A 107 -13.44 -5.11 -9.25
N LEU A 108 -12.46 -5.36 -8.36
CA LEU A 108 -11.78 -4.32 -7.60
C LEU A 108 -10.81 -3.55 -8.47
N LYS A 109 -10.56 -2.29 -8.09
CA LYS A 109 -9.60 -1.45 -8.80
C LYS A 109 -8.17 -1.83 -8.45
N TYR A 110 -7.35 -2.05 -9.47
CA TYR A 110 -5.94 -2.37 -9.31
C TYR A 110 -5.10 -1.09 -9.28
N PHE A 111 -4.24 -0.98 -8.27
CA PHE A 111 -3.26 0.08 -8.12
C PHE A 111 -1.85 -0.49 -8.15
N GLU A 112 -0.94 0.23 -8.78
CA GLU A 112 0.47 -0.17 -8.86
C GLU A 112 1.40 1.03 -8.64
N MET A 113 2.51 0.78 -7.97
CA MET A 113 3.57 1.74 -7.76
C MET A 113 4.81 1.36 -8.58
N THR A 114 5.27 2.29 -9.41
CA THR A 114 6.58 2.21 -10.07
C THR A 114 7.73 2.44 -9.09
N ALA A 115 8.94 2.04 -9.45
CA ALA A 115 10.14 2.35 -8.66
C ALA A 115 10.28 3.87 -8.40
N ALA A 116 10.02 4.71 -9.41
CA ALA A 116 10.11 6.17 -9.28
C ALA A 116 9.06 6.74 -8.31
N GLN A 117 7.82 6.23 -8.35
CA GLN A 117 6.79 6.59 -7.36
C GLN A 117 7.18 6.13 -5.96
N ALA A 118 7.75 4.94 -5.81
CA ALA A 118 8.21 4.39 -4.53
C ALA A 118 9.33 5.23 -3.91
N ASP A 119 10.28 5.70 -4.72
CA ASP A 119 11.34 6.62 -4.29
C ASP A 119 10.76 7.95 -3.82
N THR A 120 9.85 8.54 -4.61
CA THR A 120 9.19 9.81 -4.28
C THR A 120 8.36 9.71 -2.99
N PHE A 121 7.62 8.61 -2.81
CA PHE A 121 6.79 8.39 -1.63
C PHE A 121 7.60 8.08 -0.36
N SER A 122 8.81 7.52 -0.52
CA SER A 122 9.72 7.25 0.59
C SER A 122 10.32 8.53 1.18
N ILE A 123 10.50 9.57 0.36
CA ILE A 123 11.12 10.85 0.77
C ILE A 123 10.10 11.92 1.20
N SER A 124 8.81 11.73 0.95
CA SER A 124 7.79 12.70 1.35
C SER A 124 7.63 12.76 2.87
N THR A 125 7.60 13.96 3.46
CA THR A 125 7.15 14.11 4.85
C THR A 125 5.65 13.89 4.89
N GLY A 126 5.20 12.90 5.68
CA GLY A 126 3.78 12.56 5.77
C GLY A 126 2.96 13.77 6.22
N THR A 127 1.91 14.10 5.45
CA THR A 127 0.93 15.14 5.79
C THR A 127 -0.07 14.67 6.85
#